data_AF-A0A963SCR2-F1
#
_entry.id   AF-A0A963SCR2-F1
#
_cell.length_a   1.000
_cell.length_b   1.000
_cell.length_c   1.000
_cell.angle_alpha   90.00
_cell.angle_beta   90.00
_cell.angle_gamma   90.00
#
_symmetry.space_group_name_H-M   'P 1'
#
loop_
_entity.id
_entity.type
_entity.pdbx_description
1 polymer ?
#
loop_
_entity_poly.entity_id
_entity_poly.type
_entity_poly.pdbx_seq_one_letter_code
_entity_poly.pdbx_strand_id
1 'polypeptide(L)'
;LVSDEIVSALISDELAAMGSETGAIFDGYPRTEAQALSLDAILEKHGRKLDHVIELEVDEDALVERITGRFSCASCGALYHDTAKPPKVEGVCDECGSTEFKRRPDDNEATVRNRMAEYRAKTAPILPIYEARGIVSRVDGMAAIDEVTAAIDAILAS
;
A
#
# COMPACT_ATOMS: atom_id res chain seq x y z
N LEU A 1 5.49 -11.70 14.38
CA LEU A 1 4.18 -11.06 14.10
C LEU A 1 3.78 -10.27 15.33
N VAL A 2 3.37 -9.03 15.16
CA VAL A 2 2.81 -8.19 16.22
C VAL A 2 1.38 -8.67 16.48
N SER A 3 0.90 -8.70 17.72
CA SER A 3 -0.47 -9.13 18.03
C SER A 3 -1.49 -8.05 17.64
N ASP A 4 -2.71 -8.47 17.31
CA ASP A 4 -3.80 -7.55 16.95
C ASP A 4 -4.12 -6.56 18.09
N GLU A 5 -3.95 -6.96 19.35
CA GLU A 5 -4.13 -6.09 20.52
C GLU A 5 -3.10 -4.95 20.55
N ILE A 6 -1.84 -5.23 20.25
CA ILE A 6 -0.79 -4.21 20.20
C ILE A 6 -1.04 -3.24 19.04
N VAL A 7 -1.45 -3.76 17.89
CA VAL A 7 -1.81 -2.91 16.73
C VAL A 7 -3.01 -2.02 17.06
N SER A 8 -4.04 -2.58 17.70
CA SER A 8 -5.24 -1.84 18.09
C SER A 8 -4.94 -0.73 19.09
N ALA A 9 -4.07 -1.00 20.08
CA ALA A 9 -3.61 0.00 21.03
C ALA A 9 -2.84 1.13 20.34
N LEU A 10 -1.90 0.78 19.44
CA LEU A 10 -1.12 1.75 18.67
C LEU A 10 -2.03 2.67 17.84
N ILE A 11 -3.01 2.11 17.13
CA ILE A 11 -3.97 2.89 16.34
C ILE A 11 -4.78 3.82 17.25
N SER A 12 -5.28 3.31 18.38
CA SER A 12 -6.07 4.12 19.32
C SER A 12 -5.27 5.29 19.91
N ASP A 13 -4.01 5.06 20.26
CA ASP A 13 -3.14 6.09 20.83
C ASP A 13 -2.82 7.18 19.80
N GLU A 14 -2.55 6.78 18.54
CA GLU A 14 -2.31 7.72 17.45
C GLU A 14 -3.57 8.57 17.17
N LEU A 15 -4.74 7.94 17.05
CA LEU A 15 -6.00 8.66 16.82
C LEU A 15 -6.34 9.66 17.94
N ALA A 16 -5.94 9.38 19.18
CA ALA A 16 -6.11 10.29 20.31
C ALA A 16 -5.14 11.47 20.27
N ALA A 17 -3.93 11.27 19.75
CA ALA A 17 -2.93 12.32 19.59
C ALA A 17 -3.24 13.25 18.40
N MET A 18 -4.02 12.77 17.42
CA MET A 18 -4.43 13.52 16.24
C MET A 18 -5.54 14.54 16.54
N GLY A 19 -5.44 15.72 15.93
CA GLY A 19 -6.50 16.73 15.98
C GLY A 19 -7.79 16.29 15.26
N SER A 20 -8.92 16.91 15.58
CA SER A 20 -10.22 16.60 14.96
C SER A 20 -10.22 16.77 13.44
N GLU A 21 -9.43 17.72 12.93
CA GLU A 21 -9.32 18.04 11.51
C GLU A 21 -8.30 17.16 10.76
N THR A 22 -7.54 16.32 11.47
CA THR A 22 -6.53 15.46 10.86
C THR A 22 -7.14 14.10 10.52
N GLY A 23 -7.13 13.74 9.23
CA GLY A 23 -7.49 12.41 8.73
C GLY A 23 -6.37 11.39 8.88
N ALA A 24 -6.69 10.11 8.73
CA ALA A 24 -5.73 8.99 8.80
C ALA A 24 -5.79 8.16 7.51
N ILE A 25 -4.64 7.65 7.08
CA ILE A 25 -4.54 6.64 6.01
C ILE A 25 -4.06 5.34 6.66
N PHE A 26 -4.86 4.29 6.53
CA PHE A 26 -4.49 2.95 6.98
C PHE A 26 -3.87 2.18 5.81
N ASP A 27 -2.54 2.14 5.74
CA ASP A 27 -1.81 1.41 4.70
C ASP A 27 -1.54 -0.04 5.13
N GLY A 28 -2.21 -0.98 4.47
CA GLY A 28 -2.03 -2.41 4.73
C GLY A 28 -2.69 -2.92 6.02
N TYR A 29 -3.64 -2.19 6.60
CA TYR A 29 -4.52 -2.64 7.67
C TYR A 29 -5.93 -2.05 7.41
N PRO A 30 -7.02 -2.79 7.64
CA PRO A 30 -7.10 -4.18 8.10
C PRO A 30 -6.84 -5.18 6.98
N ARG A 31 -6.42 -6.40 7.33
CA ARG A 31 -6.20 -7.51 6.38
C ARG A 31 -7.11 -8.71 6.62
N THR A 32 -7.88 -8.71 7.71
CA THR A 32 -8.79 -9.79 8.10
C THR A 32 -10.10 -9.20 8.61
N GLU A 33 -11.17 -9.99 8.62
CA GLU A 33 -12.48 -9.56 9.11
C GLU A 33 -12.43 -9.13 10.59
N ALA A 34 -11.70 -9.88 11.43
CA ALA A 34 -11.52 -9.51 12.84
C ALA A 34 -10.84 -8.14 13.00
N GLN A 35 -9.86 -7.83 12.15
CA GLN A 35 -9.21 -6.52 12.13
C GLN A 35 -10.14 -5.42 11.63
N ALA A 36 -10.98 -5.70 10.62
CA ALA A 36 -11.98 -4.74 10.13
C ALA A 36 -12.97 -4.35 11.23
N LEU A 37 -13.49 -5.34 11.97
CA LEU A 37 -14.38 -5.11 13.11
C LEU A 37 -13.67 -4.36 14.25
N SER A 38 -12.41 -4.69 14.53
CA SER A 38 -11.61 -3.98 15.54
C SER A 38 -11.40 -2.52 15.17
N LEU A 39 -11.06 -2.25 13.91
CA LEU A 39 -10.85 -0.90 13.40
C LEU A 39 -12.12 -0.05 13.52
N ASP A 40 -13.27 -0.60 13.14
CA ASP A 40 -14.55 0.09 13.27
C ASP A 40 -14.83 0.48 14.73
N ALA A 41 -14.62 -0.44 15.68
CA ALA A 41 -14.82 -0.18 17.10
C ALA A 41 -13.86 0.89 17.65
N ILE A 42 -12.60 0.88 17.20
CA ILE A 42 -11.61 1.89 17.59
C ILE A 42 -12.02 3.26 17.05
N LEU A 43 -12.40 3.35 15.77
CA LEU A 43 -12.83 4.60 15.15
C LEU A 43 -14.07 5.16 15.85
N GLU A 44 -15.07 4.32 16.11
CA GLU A 44 -16.31 4.72 16.81
C GLU A 44 -16.02 5.29 18.21
N LYS A 45 -15.10 4.67 18.97
CA LYS A 45 -14.66 5.16 20.28
C LYS A 45 -14.06 6.56 20.22
N HIS A 46 -13.43 6.91 19.10
CA HIS A 46 -12.85 8.24 18.84
C HIS A 46 -13.81 9.18 18.09
N GLY A 47 -15.07 8.80 17.90
CA GLY A 47 -16.06 9.60 17.17
C GLY A 47 -15.75 9.74 15.68
N ARG A 48 -15.00 8.79 15.11
CA ARG A 48 -14.55 8.74 13.71
C ARG A 48 -15.17 7.55 13.00
N LYS A 49 -15.08 7.54 11.67
CA LYS A 49 -15.49 6.44 10.79
C LYS A 49 -14.50 6.35 9.61
N LEU A 50 -14.53 5.24 8.88
CA LEU A 50 -13.87 5.16 7.58
C LEU A 50 -14.73 5.87 6.53
N ASP A 51 -14.13 6.81 5.81
CA ASP A 51 -14.78 7.53 4.72
C ASP A 51 -14.62 6.80 3.37
N HIS A 52 -13.42 6.27 3.12
CA HIS A 52 -13.10 5.57 1.87
C HIS A 52 -12.25 4.32 2.12
N VAL A 53 -12.47 3.32 1.27
CA VAL A 53 -11.58 2.16 1.07
C VAL A 53 -11.21 2.14 -0.41
N ILE A 54 -9.93 2.37 -0.71
CA ILE A 54 -9.44 2.46 -2.08
C ILE A 54 -8.72 1.15 -2.42
N GLU A 55 -9.30 0.38 -3.34
CA GLU A 55 -8.72 -0.83 -3.89
C GLU A 55 -7.90 -0.48 -5.14
N LEU A 56 -6.61 -0.79 -5.12
CA LEU A 56 -5.74 -0.69 -6.28
C LEU A 56 -5.78 -2.02 -7.04
N GLU A 57 -6.47 -2.03 -8.18
CA GLU A 57 -6.56 -3.21 -9.05
C GLU A 57 -5.26 -3.37 -9.84
N VAL A 58 -4.70 -4.58 -9.85
CA VAL A 58 -3.40 -4.84 -10.47
C VAL A 58 -3.43 -6.14 -11.25
N ASP A 59 -2.72 -6.16 -12.38
CA ASP A 59 -2.35 -7.39 -13.06
C ASP A 59 -1.19 -8.04 -12.31
N GLU A 60 -1.37 -9.27 -11.84
CA GLU A 60 -0.39 -9.92 -10.98
C GLU A 60 0.91 -10.28 -11.69
N ASP A 61 0.83 -10.72 -12.95
CA ASP A 61 2.02 -11.12 -13.70
C ASP A 61 2.84 -9.88 -14.06
N ALA A 62 2.18 -8.80 -14.47
CA ALA A 62 2.82 -7.50 -14.66
C ALA A 62 3.37 -6.92 -13.35
N LEU A 63 2.69 -7.13 -12.21
CA LEU A 63 3.18 -6.71 -10.90
C LEU A 63 4.42 -7.50 -10.46
N VAL A 64 4.46 -8.81 -10.73
CA VAL A 64 5.63 -9.66 -10.50
C VAL A 64 6.81 -9.14 -11.31
N GLU A 65 6.63 -8.87 -12.60
CA GLU A 65 7.68 -8.30 -13.45
C GLU A 65 8.17 -6.96 -12.87
N ARG A 66 7.24 -6.05 -12.55
CA ARG A 66 7.55 -4.73 -12.00
C ARG A 66 8.33 -4.78 -10.68
N ILE A 67 8.01 -5.73 -9.81
CA ILE A 67 8.67 -5.85 -8.49
C ILE A 67 10.03 -6.52 -8.63
N THR A 68 10.12 -7.62 -9.38
CA THR A 68 11.37 -8.40 -9.51
C THR A 68 12.47 -7.62 -10.25
N GLY A 69 12.09 -6.76 -11.19
CA GLY A 69 13.01 -5.87 -11.89
C GLY A 69 13.45 -4.64 -11.09
N ARG A 70 12.87 -4.39 -9.91
CA ARG A 70 13.14 -3.19 -9.11
C ARG A 70 14.48 -3.26 -8.39
N PHE A 71 15.23 -2.16 -8.46
CA PHE A 71 16.42 -1.94 -7.65
C PHE A 71 16.59 -0.46 -7.30
N SER A 72 17.50 -0.16 -6.36
CA SER A 72 17.71 1.19 -5.88
C SER A 72 19.19 1.50 -5.70
N CYS A 73 19.56 2.76 -5.89
CA CYS A 73 20.89 3.24 -5.49
C CYS A 73 21.05 3.08 -3.96
N ALA A 74 22.12 2.43 -3.52
CA ALA A 74 22.38 2.19 -2.11
C ALA A 74 22.68 3.49 -1.33
N SER A 75 23.17 4.53 -2.02
CA SER A 75 23.55 5.81 -1.44
C SER A 75 22.39 6.79 -1.31
N CYS A 76 21.62 7.04 -2.38
CA CYS A 76 20.56 8.06 -2.36
C CYS A 76 19.13 7.49 -2.42
N GLY A 77 18.96 6.19 -2.61
CA GLY A 77 17.64 5.55 -2.68
C GLY A 77 16.89 5.75 -4.00
N ALA A 78 17.48 6.42 -5.00
CA ALA A 78 16.89 6.56 -6.33
C ALA A 78 16.48 5.19 -6.89
N LEU A 79 15.23 5.11 -7.40
CA LEU A 79 14.61 3.88 -7.89
C LEU A 79 14.85 3.68 -9.38
N TYR A 80 15.19 2.44 -9.74
CA TYR A 80 15.43 1.96 -11.09
C TYR A 80 14.66 0.66 -11.33
N HIS A 81 14.57 0.30 -12.60
CA HIS A 81 14.02 -0.96 -13.05
C HIS A 81 14.83 -1.50 -14.22
N ASP A 82 15.01 -2.81 -14.31
CA ASP A 82 15.85 -3.43 -15.35
C ASP A 82 15.46 -3.03 -16.77
N THR A 83 14.16 -2.93 -17.05
CA THR A 83 13.62 -2.58 -18.37
C THR A 83 12.94 -1.20 -18.44
N ALA A 84 12.04 -0.89 -17.51
CA ALA A 84 11.22 0.32 -17.56
C ALA A 84 11.98 1.62 -17.24
N LYS A 85 13.05 1.54 -16.42
CA LYS A 85 13.85 2.70 -16.01
C LYS A 85 15.30 2.28 -15.68
N PRO A 86 16.07 1.82 -16.68
CA PRO A 86 17.48 1.53 -16.49
C PRO A 86 18.27 2.82 -16.24
N PRO A 87 19.40 2.77 -15.53
CA PRO A 87 20.32 3.90 -15.44
C PRO A 87 20.77 4.35 -16.84
N LYS A 88 20.99 5.66 -17.04
CA LYS A 88 21.47 6.18 -18.33
C LYS A 88 22.87 5.64 -18.68
N VAL A 89 23.68 5.40 -17.65
CA VAL A 89 24.98 4.75 -17.75
C VAL A 89 24.97 3.52 -16.87
N GLU A 90 25.28 2.36 -17.47
CA GLU A 90 25.26 1.08 -16.75
C GLU A 90 26.13 1.14 -15.49
N GLY A 91 25.54 0.76 -14.36
CA GLY A 91 26.23 0.75 -13.07
C GLY A 91 26.48 2.13 -12.46
N VAL A 92 25.87 3.21 -12.96
CA VAL A 92 26.04 4.57 -12.40
C VAL A 92 24.68 5.21 -12.12
N CYS A 93 24.47 5.68 -10.89
CA CYS A 93 23.24 6.36 -10.50
C CYS A 93 23.11 7.71 -11.21
N ASP A 94 21.99 7.95 -11.88
CA ASP A 94 21.67 9.19 -12.60
C ASP A 94 21.55 10.41 -11.67
N GLU A 95 21.21 10.19 -10.39
CA GLU A 95 20.97 11.27 -9.41
C GLU A 95 22.23 11.68 -8.63
N CYS A 96 23.09 10.72 -8.27
CA CYS A 96 24.24 10.99 -7.40
C CYS A 96 25.59 10.43 -7.88
N GLY A 97 25.63 9.73 -9.02
CA GLY A 97 26.85 9.15 -9.58
C GLY A 97 27.43 7.94 -8.84
N SER A 98 26.78 7.48 -7.76
CA SER A 98 27.20 6.27 -7.04
C SER A 98 27.08 5.02 -7.93
N THR A 99 27.99 4.07 -7.72
CA THR A 99 28.00 2.76 -8.39
C THR A 99 27.47 1.63 -7.52
N GLU A 100 26.97 1.94 -6.33
CA GLU A 100 26.43 0.95 -5.41
C GLU A 100 24.91 0.87 -5.56
N PHE A 101 24.41 -0.32 -5.87
CA PHE A 101 23.00 -0.62 -6.00
C PHE A 101 22.61 -1.77 -5.11
N LYS A 102 21.36 -1.77 -4.66
CA LYS A 102 20.77 -2.83 -3.85
C LYS A 102 19.39 -3.21 -4.38
N ARG A 103 19.11 -4.50 -4.33
CA ARG A 103 17.76 -5.07 -4.47
C ARG A 103 17.23 -5.44 -3.10
N ARG A 104 15.91 -5.33 -2.93
CA ARG A 104 15.29 -5.80 -1.69
C ARG A 104 15.22 -7.33 -1.73
N PRO A 105 15.51 -8.04 -0.63
CA PRO A 105 15.50 -9.50 -0.63
C PRO A 105 14.09 -10.07 -0.89
N ASP A 106 13.04 -9.31 -0.59
CA ASP A 106 11.64 -9.68 -0.80
C ASP A 106 11.10 -9.34 -2.19
N ASP A 107 11.88 -8.68 -3.04
CA ASP A 107 11.52 -8.37 -4.43
C ASP A 107 11.81 -9.58 -5.36
N ASN A 108 11.20 -10.72 -5.05
CA ASN A 108 11.29 -11.96 -5.85
C ASN A 108 9.89 -12.53 -6.14
N GLU A 109 9.75 -13.27 -7.25
CA GLU A 109 8.46 -13.79 -7.72
C GLU A 109 7.72 -14.60 -6.65
N ALA A 110 8.42 -15.53 -5.98
CA ALA A 110 7.82 -16.37 -4.96
C ALA A 110 7.20 -15.53 -3.82
N THR A 111 7.89 -14.46 -3.40
CA THR A 111 7.40 -13.57 -2.34
C THR A 111 6.21 -12.75 -2.81
N VAL A 112 6.24 -12.22 -4.03
CA VAL A 112 5.13 -11.45 -4.61
C VAL A 112 3.89 -12.32 -4.76
N ARG A 113 4.02 -13.51 -5.35
CA ARG A 113 2.89 -14.44 -5.52
C ARG A 113 2.32 -14.90 -4.17
N ASN A 114 3.17 -15.13 -3.17
CA ASN A 114 2.71 -15.47 -1.82
C ASN A 114 1.92 -14.30 -1.18
N ARG A 115 2.37 -13.05 -1.36
CA ARG A 115 1.63 -11.86 -0.91
C ARG A 115 0.26 -11.74 -1.58
N MET A 116 0.18 -11.99 -2.88
CA MET A 116 -1.08 -11.98 -3.63
C MET A 116 -2.03 -13.10 -3.19
N ALA A 117 -1.50 -14.31 -2.96
CA ALA A 117 -2.28 -15.42 -2.41
C ALA A 117 -2.84 -15.08 -1.01
N GLU A 118 -2.04 -14.45 -0.15
CA GLU A 118 -2.49 -14.01 1.17
C GLU A 118 -3.56 -12.91 1.09
N TYR A 119 -3.38 -11.94 0.19
CA TYR A 119 -4.40 -10.92 -0.09
C TYR A 119 -5.72 -11.57 -0.49
N ARG A 120 -5.73 -12.50 -1.46
CA ARG A 120 -6.95 -13.20 -1.89
C ARG A 120 -7.60 -14.02 -0.78
N ALA A 121 -6.80 -14.65 0.07
CA ALA A 121 -7.30 -15.54 1.12
C ALA A 121 -7.87 -14.76 2.31
N LYS A 122 -7.35 -13.55 2.60
CA LYS A 122 -7.64 -12.85 3.86
C LYS A 122 -8.21 -11.44 3.66
N THR A 123 -7.68 -10.68 2.70
CA THR A 123 -7.99 -9.26 2.49
C THR A 123 -9.07 -9.03 1.44
N ALA A 124 -9.09 -9.76 0.31
CA ALA A 124 -10.21 -9.66 -0.63
C ALA A 124 -11.57 -10.01 0.01
N PRO A 125 -11.68 -11.01 0.93
CA PRO A 125 -12.95 -11.34 1.59
C PRO A 125 -13.52 -10.24 2.51
N ILE A 126 -12.74 -9.22 2.89
CA ILE A 126 -13.28 -8.11 3.69
C ILE A 126 -13.88 -6.99 2.83
N LEU A 127 -13.60 -6.94 1.53
CA LEU A 127 -14.15 -5.92 0.63
C LEU A 127 -15.69 -5.89 0.62
N PRO A 128 -16.41 -7.03 0.57
CA PRO A 128 -17.89 -7.01 0.60
C PRO A 128 -18.48 -6.27 1.82
N ILE A 129 -17.78 -6.28 2.97
CA ILE A 129 -18.20 -5.55 4.17
C ILE A 129 -18.21 -4.04 3.91
N TYR A 130 -17.20 -3.54 3.19
CA TYR A 130 -17.06 -2.12 2.86
C TYR A 130 -17.88 -1.73 1.62
N GLU A 131 -18.04 -2.64 0.65
CA GLU A 131 -18.93 -2.44 -0.51
C GLU A 131 -20.38 -2.27 -0.05
N ALA A 132 -20.85 -3.07 0.91
CA ALA A 132 -22.17 -2.93 1.49
C ALA A 132 -22.40 -1.57 2.18
N ARG A 133 -21.33 -0.87 2.58
CA ARG A 133 -21.36 0.49 3.14
C ARG A 133 -21.27 1.58 2.07
N GLY A 134 -20.97 1.22 0.82
CA GLY A 134 -20.82 2.16 -0.29
C GLY A 134 -19.54 3.01 -0.22
N ILE A 135 -18.51 2.57 0.52
CA ILE A 135 -17.26 3.33 0.72
C ILE A 135 -16.07 2.77 -0.10
N VAL A 136 -16.28 1.72 -0.89
CA VAL A 136 -15.22 1.12 -1.73
C VAL A 136 -15.15 1.85 -3.06
N SER A 137 -13.94 2.28 -3.42
CA SER A 137 -13.61 2.79 -4.74
C SER A 137 -12.47 1.98 -5.34
N ARG A 138 -12.51 1.73 -6.64
CA ARG A 138 -11.49 0.99 -7.38
C ARG A 138 -10.70 1.92 -8.27
N VAL A 139 -9.38 1.76 -8.25
CA VAL A 139 -8.45 2.53 -9.06
C VAL A 139 -7.53 1.56 -9.79
N ASP A 140 -7.31 1.80 -11.07
CA ASP A 140 -6.34 1.04 -11.86
C ASP A 140 -4.92 1.29 -11.34
N GLY A 141 -4.37 0.32 -10.59
CA GLY A 141 -3.03 0.37 -10.03
C GLY A 141 -1.91 0.09 -11.05
N MET A 142 -2.26 -0.22 -12.30
CA MET A 142 -1.33 -0.41 -13.42
C MET A 142 -1.11 0.86 -14.25
N ALA A 143 -1.94 1.88 -14.06
CA ALA A 143 -1.80 3.18 -14.72
C ALA A 143 -0.51 3.93 -14.30
N ALA A 144 -0.21 5.03 -15.01
CA ALA A 144 0.91 5.90 -14.66
C ALA A 144 0.70 6.53 -13.28
N ILE A 145 1.78 6.80 -12.54
CA ILE A 145 1.72 7.34 -11.17
C ILE A 145 0.81 8.58 -11.10
N ASP A 146 0.97 9.53 -12.01
CA ASP A 146 0.19 10.76 -12.03
C ASP A 146 -1.31 10.51 -12.27
N GLU A 147 -1.66 9.48 -13.04
CA GLU A 147 -3.05 9.08 -13.30
C GLU A 147 -3.66 8.42 -12.06
N VAL A 148 -2.91 7.52 -11.41
CA VAL A 148 -3.31 6.89 -10.14
C VAL A 148 -3.53 7.95 -9.06
N THR A 149 -2.61 8.92 -8.94
CA THR A 149 -2.73 10.03 -7.99
C THR A 149 -3.98 10.86 -8.28
N ALA A 150 -4.21 11.24 -9.54
CA ALA A 150 -5.40 12.01 -9.90
C ALA A 150 -6.71 11.26 -9.61
N ALA A 151 -6.75 9.94 -9.82
CA ALA A 151 -7.90 9.11 -9.51
C ALA A 151 -8.19 9.05 -7.99
N ILE A 152 -7.15 8.90 -7.17
CA ILE A 152 -7.26 8.92 -5.71
C ILE A 152 -7.74 10.29 -5.22
N ASP A 153 -7.15 11.39 -5.71
CA ASP A 153 -7.55 12.75 -5.34
C ASP A 153 -9.02 13.02 -5.66
N ALA A 154 -9.51 12.52 -6.81
CA ALA A 154 -10.91 12.66 -7.20
C ALA A 154 -11.86 11.93 -6.23
N ILE A 155 -11.44 10.77 -5.67
CA ILE A 155 -12.21 10.03 -4.66
C ILE A 155 -12.24 10.80 -3.33
N LEU A 156 -11.09 11.33 -2.89
CA LEU A 156 -10.96 12.05 -1.62
C LEU A 156 -11.64 13.43 -1.62
N ALA A 157 -11.95 13.97 -2.80
CA ALA A 157 -12.64 15.24 -2.95
C ALA A 157 -14.18 15.15 -2.88
N SER A 158 -14.75 13.93 -2.80
CA SER A 158 -16.20 13.68 -2.74
C SER A 158 -16.75 13.69 -1.31
#